data_AF-A0A246TJM0-F1
#
_entry.id   AF-A0A246TJM0-F1
#
_cell.length_a   1.000
_cell.length_b   1.000
_cell.length_c   1.000
_cell.angle_alpha   90.00
_cell.angle_beta   90.00
_cell.angle_gamma   90.00
#
_symmetry.space_group_name_H-M   'P 1'
#
loop_
_entity.id
_entity.type
_entity.pdbx_description
1 polymer ?
#
loop_
_entity_poly.entity_id
_entity_poly.type
_entity_poly.pdbx_seq_one_letter_code
_entity_poly.pdbx_strand_id
1 'polypeptide(L)'
;MPQNLKVSTALLWVAGFLTIASHGALAQEAQRVRGAIESLNGNTLVVKTREGTDQTITLKPDWKVRGIKKASVDDIKPGDFVGVASLPKVDGGDSALEVLIFPAAMKGTGEGSRPWDLKPNSTMTNATVAKAVKAIDGHTITLTYQGKEKTISIADDTPIVTIAPAGKKDLIAGARVIVMGEKAADGTVSATNVTVGTNGAIPPM
;
A
#
# COMPACT_ATOMS: atom_id res chain seq x y z
N MET A 1 15.62 -86.06 -25.36
CA MET A 1 14.53 -85.74 -24.42
C MET A 1 14.06 -84.32 -24.73
N PRO A 2 12.83 -84.09 -25.23
CA PRO A 2 12.29 -82.73 -25.34
C PRO A 2 11.52 -82.38 -24.05
N GLN A 3 11.78 -81.19 -23.50
CA GLN A 3 10.97 -80.56 -22.46
C GLN A 3 10.17 -79.41 -23.08
N ASN A 4 8.85 -79.49 -22.90
CA ASN A 4 7.86 -78.51 -23.30
C ASN A 4 8.03 -77.22 -22.48
N LEU A 5 8.09 -76.06 -23.14
CA LEU A 5 7.97 -74.77 -22.48
C LEU A 5 6.69 -74.04 -22.93
N LYS A 6 5.87 -73.69 -21.95
CA LYS A 6 4.53 -73.14 -22.06
C LYS A 6 4.57 -71.68 -22.53
N VAL A 7 3.66 -71.34 -23.44
CA VAL A 7 3.34 -69.99 -23.88
C VAL A 7 2.57 -69.27 -22.77
N SER A 8 3.04 -68.11 -22.33
CA SER A 8 2.29 -67.20 -21.46
C SER A 8 1.97 -65.90 -22.23
N THR A 9 0.67 -65.65 -22.35
CA THR A 9 0.04 -64.50 -23.02
C THR A 9 0.37 -63.19 -22.31
N ALA A 10 0.90 -62.21 -23.05
CA ALA A 10 1.12 -60.84 -22.61
C ALA A 10 -0.17 -60.00 -22.73
N LEU A 11 -0.51 -59.24 -21.69
CA LEU A 11 -1.60 -58.26 -21.69
C LEU A 11 -0.99 -56.87 -21.46
N LEU A 12 -0.93 -56.05 -22.51
CA LEU A 12 -0.46 -54.65 -22.47
C LEU A 12 -1.62 -53.73 -22.03
N TRP A 13 -1.48 -53.09 -20.87
CA TRP A 13 -2.32 -51.96 -20.46
C TRP A 13 -1.69 -50.65 -20.94
N VAL A 14 -2.37 -49.92 -21.82
CA VAL A 14 -2.01 -48.54 -22.20
C VAL A 14 -2.78 -47.60 -21.29
N ALA A 15 -2.09 -46.99 -20.32
CA ALA A 15 -2.64 -45.90 -19.51
C ALA A 15 -2.39 -44.56 -20.21
N GLY A 16 -3.45 -43.89 -20.64
CA GLY A 16 -3.40 -42.54 -21.20
C GLY A 16 -3.15 -41.50 -20.11
N PHE A 17 -2.06 -40.74 -20.23
CA PHE A 17 -1.79 -39.57 -19.41
C PHE A 17 -2.63 -38.39 -19.87
N LEU A 18 -3.62 -37.99 -19.08
CA LEU A 18 -4.35 -36.73 -19.24
C LEU A 18 -3.55 -35.61 -18.55
N THR A 19 -2.80 -34.83 -19.31
CA THR A 19 -2.12 -33.63 -18.78
C THR A 19 -3.13 -32.52 -18.57
N ILE A 20 -3.58 -32.36 -17.33
CA ILE A 20 -4.35 -31.18 -16.91
C ILE A 20 -3.35 -30.02 -16.84
N ALA A 21 -3.36 -29.15 -17.85
CA ALA A 21 -2.64 -27.89 -17.80
C ALA A 21 -3.31 -26.97 -16.78
N SER A 22 -2.82 -27.00 -15.54
CA SER A 22 -3.15 -26.03 -14.51
C SER A 22 -2.71 -24.64 -14.99
N HIS A 23 -3.64 -23.87 -15.55
CA HIS A 23 -3.42 -22.44 -15.78
C HIS A 23 -3.38 -21.78 -14.41
N GLY A 24 -2.17 -21.57 -13.88
CA GLY A 24 -1.97 -20.73 -12.72
C GLY A 24 -2.55 -19.35 -13.04
N ALA A 25 -3.60 -18.95 -12.33
CA ALA A 25 -4.08 -17.58 -12.38
C ALA A 25 -2.88 -16.68 -12.02
N LEU A 26 -2.43 -15.85 -12.96
CA LEU A 26 -1.36 -14.89 -12.73
C LEU A 26 -1.87 -13.91 -11.67
N ALA A 27 -1.41 -14.07 -10.43
CA ALA A 27 -1.79 -13.21 -9.33
C ALA A 27 -1.30 -11.79 -9.62
N GLN A 28 -2.21 -10.83 -9.64
CA GLN A 28 -1.85 -9.43 -9.82
C GLN A 28 -1.26 -8.89 -8.52
N GLU A 29 -0.05 -8.36 -8.57
CA GLU A 29 0.68 -7.93 -7.38
C GLU A 29 0.23 -6.51 -7.00
N ALA A 30 -0.12 -6.32 -5.73
CA ALA A 30 -0.45 -4.98 -5.22
C ALA A 30 0.83 -4.12 -5.21
N GLN A 31 0.84 -3.04 -5.97
CA GLN A 31 1.96 -2.11 -6.07
C GLN A 31 1.51 -0.69 -5.68
N ARG A 32 2.36 0.02 -4.94
CA ARG A 32 2.17 1.46 -4.71
C ARG A 32 3.13 2.23 -5.60
N VAL A 33 2.58 3.08 -6.44
CA VAL A 33 3.38 4.02 -7.27
C VAL A 33 3.35 5.37 -6.58
N ARG A 34 4.52 5.90 -6.22
CA ARG A 34 4.69 7.22 -5.61
C ARG A 34 5.52 8.09 -6.53
N GLY A 35 5.05 9.28 -6.86
CA GLY A 35 5.76 10.12 -7.83
C GLY A 35 5.12 11.47 -8.12
N ALA A 36 5.66 12.17 -9.12
CA ALA A 36 5.01 13.33 -9.73
C ALA A 36 4.24 12.89 -10.98
N ILE A 37 3.08 13.48 -11.21
CA ILE A 37 2.35 13.31 -12.47
C ILE A 37 3.16 13.97 -13.58
N GLU A 38 3.46 13.22 -14.64
CA GLU A 38 3.99 13.75 -15.89
C GLU A 38 2.83 14.15 -16.81
N SER A 39 1.83 13.28 -16.95
CA SER A 39 0.63 13.56 -17.75
C SER A 39 -0.57 12.71 -17.35
N LEU A 40 -1.76 13.22 -17.68
CA LEU A 40 -3.02 12.48 -17.63
C LEU A 40 -3.75 12.67 -18.97
N ASN A 41 -3.86 11.59 -19.74
CA ASN A 41 -4.52 11.58 -21.05
C ASN A 41 -5.65 10.54 -21.04
N GLY A 42 -6.90 11.00 -20.93
CA GLY A 42 -8.06 10.11 -20.78
C GLY A 42 -7.96 9.26 -19.51
N ASN A 43 -7.71 7.97 -19.69
CA ASN A 43 -7.52 6.99 -18.61
C ASN A 43 -6.07 6.55 -18.43
N THR A 44 -5.12 7.19 -19.11
CA THR A 44 -3.70 6.88 -18.98
C THR A 44 -3.03 7.95 -18.12
N LEU A 45 -2.55 7.54 -16.96
CA LEU A 45 -1.77 8.38 -16.05
C LEU A 45 -0.29 8.00 -16.16
N VAL A 46 0.59 8.96 -16.40
CA VAL A 46 2.05 8.76 -16.37
C VAL A 46 2.60 9.43 -15.12
N VAL A 47 3.34 8.66 -14.33
CA VAL A 47 3.95 9.11 -13.08
C VAL A 47 5.46 8.93 -13.14
N LYS A 48 6.21 10.01 -12.95
CA LYS A 48 7.64 10.00 -12.64
C LYS A 48 7.80 9.48 -11.21
N THR A 49 8.18 8.21 -11.08
CA THR A 49 8.34 7.53 -9.80
C THR A 49 9.43 8.19 -8.96
N ARG A 50 9.38 8.00 -7.63
CA ARG A 50 10.45 8.47 -6.73
C ARG A 50 11.81 7.82 -7.05
N GLU A 51 11.81 6.64 -7.67
CA GLU A 51 12.99 5.94 -8.18
C GLU A 51 13.54 6.55 -9.48
N GLY A 52 12.85 7.55 -10.06
CA GLY A 52 13.30 8.31 -11.22
C GLY A 52 12.88 7.72 -12.57
N THR A 53 12.08 6.67 -12.59
CA THR A 53 11.55 6.04 -13.81
C THR A 53 10.13 6.52 -14.12
N ASP A 54 9.70 6.39 -15.37
CA ASP A 54 8.30 6.68 -15.72
C ASP A 54 7.47 5.40 -15.58
N GLN A 55 6.36 5.51 -14.85
CA GLN A 55 5.37 4.45 -14.72
C GLN A 55 4.08 4.88 -15.40
N THR A 56 3.73 4.19 -16.48
CA THR A 56 2.41 4.28 -17.10
C THR A 56 1.42 3.45 -16.32
N ILE A 57 0.27 4.05 -16.00
CA ILE A 57 -0.81 3.46 -15.21
C ILE A 57 -2.12 3.58 -15.99
N THR A 58 -2.77 2.45 -16.20
CA THR A 58 -4.11 2.38 -16.79
C THR A 58 -5.17 2.55 -15.69
N LEU A 59 -5.89 3.66 -15.72
CA LEU A 59 -6.98 3.93 -14.78
C LEU A 59 -8.23 3.15 -15.23
N LYS A 60 -8.73 2.27 -14.36
CA LYS A 60 -9.92 1.45 -14.63
C LYS A 60 -11.18 2.35 -14.78
N PRO A 61 -12.27 1.87 -15.41
CA PRO A 61 -13.54 2.59 -15.41
C PRO A 61 -13.95 3.02 -13.98
N ASP A 62 -14.59 4.18 -13.87
CA ASP A 62 -15.08 4.76 -12.60
C ASP A 62 -14.04 4.99 -11.50
N TRP A 63 -12.75 5.01 -11.86
CA TRP A 63 -11.67 5.33 -10.93
C TRP A 63 -11.90 6.66 -10.19
N LYS A 64 -11.43 6.74 -8.94
CA LYS A 64 -11.68 7.87 -8.04
C LYS A 64 -10.40 8.65 -7.74
N VAL A 65 -10.58 9.95 -7.48
CA VAL A 65 -9.53 10.83 -6.95
C VAL A 65 -9.80 11.07 -5.46
N ARG A 66 -8.75 11.03 -4.65
CA ARG A 66 -8.76 11.54 -3.28
C ARG A 66 -7.68 12.59 -3.12
N GLY A 67 -7.96 13.62 -2.33
CA GLY A 67 -6.99 14.63 -1.97
C GLY A 67 -6.29 14.27 -0.67
N ILE A 68 -5.06 14.75 -0.53
CA ILE A 68 -4.37 14.88 0.75
C ILE A 68 -4.07 16.36 0.95
N LYS A 69 -4.24 16.85 2.18
CA LYS A 69 -3.79 18.17 2.63
C LYS A 69 -2.90 18.04 3.86
N LYS A 70 -2.09 19.05 4.12
CA LYS A 70 -1.28 19.14 5.35
C LYS A 70 -2.19 19.21 6.59
N ALA A 71 -1.72 18.61 7.66
CA ALA A 71 -2.28 18.69 9.01
C ALA A 71 -1.12 18.88 10.01
N SER A 72 -1.45 19.11 11.28
CA SER A 72 -0.49 19.28 12.37
C SER A 72 -0.58 18.13 13.38
N VAL A 73 0.46 17.98 14.19
CA VAL A 73 0.45 17.07 15.34
C VAL A 73 -0.59 17.49 16.39
N ASP A 74 -0.88 18.79 16.48
CA ASP A 74 -1.94 19.33 17.34
C ASP A 74 -3.35 18.90 16.88
N ASP A 75 -3.49 18.44 15.64
CA ASP A 75 -4.75 17.88 15.13
C ASP A 75 -4.96 16.43 15.58
N ILE A 76 -3.95 15.75 16.14
CA ILE A 76 -4.03 14.37 16.60
C ILE A 76 -4.53 14.33 18.05
N LYS A 77 -5.71 13.75 18.26
CA LYS A 77 -6.38 13.72 19.56
C LYS A 77 -6.69 12.29 19.99
N PRO A 78 -6.76 12.02 21.31
CA PRO A 78 -7.30 10.76 21.81
C PRO A 78 -8.67 10.46 21.18
N GLY A 79 -8.84 9.23 20.68
CA GLY A 79 -10.03 8.79 19.96
C GLY A 79 -9.94 8.87 18.44
N ASP A 80 -9.00 9.64 17.89
CA ASP A 80 -8.78 9.71 16.44
C ASP A 80 -8.26 8.39 15.88
N PHE A 81 -8.53 8.15 14.60
CA PHE A 81 -8.00 7.01 13.88
C PHE A 81 -6.90 7.48 12.93
N VAL A 82 -5.70 6.93 13.09
CA VAL A 82 -4.52 7.34 12.34
C VAL A 82 -3.87 6.15 11.66
N GLY A 83 -3.22 6.40 10.52
CA GLY A 83 -2.27 5.49 9.89
C GLY A 83 -0.87 6.07 10.07
N VAL A 84 0.03 5.31 10.69
CA VAL A 84 1.40 5.76 10.97
C VAL A 84 2.37 4.81 10.29
N ALA A 85 3.13 5.31 9.31
CA ALA A 85 4.30 4.59 8.84
C ALA A 85 5.43 4.82 9.84
N SER A 86 6.11 3.77 10.28
CA SER A 86 7.13 3.88 11.31
C SER A 86 8.26 2.86 11.17
N LEU A 87 9.39 3.18 11.78
CA LEU A 87 10.51 2.26 11.99
C LEU A 87 10.65 1.93 13.48
N PRO A 88 11.02 0.69 13.84
CA PRO A 88 11.36 0.37 15.22
C PRO A 88 12.61 1.16 15.64
N LYS A 89 12.62 1.64 16.88
CA LYS A 89 13.80 2.29 17.47
C LYS A 89 14.63 1.27 18.26
N VAL A 90 15.92 1.55 18.39
CA VAL A 90 16.86 0.70 19.16
C VAL A 90 16.52 0.69 20.65
N ASP A 91 16.03 1.81 21.18
CA ASP A 91 15.63 1.99 22.59
C ASP A 91 14.21 1.48 22.90
N GLY A 92 13.52 0.89 21.90
CA GLY A 92 12.16 0.41 22.01
C GLY A 92 11.10 1.39 21.50
N GLY A 93 9.92 0.85 21.19
CA GLY A 93 8.88 1.58 20.47
C GLY A 93 9.29 1.90 19.02
N ASP A 94 8.57 2.84 18.41
CA ASP A 94 8.74 3.19 17.00
C ASP A 94 8.91 4.70 16.81
N SER A 95 9.54 5.10 15.70
CA SER A 95 9.61 6.48 15.22
C SER A 95 8.80 6.63 13.94
N ALA A 96 7.91 7.63 13.91
CA ALA A 96 7.07 7.92 12.77
C ALA A 96 7.90 8.47 11.59
N LEU A 97 7.61 7.95 10.41
CA LEU A 97 8.07 8.48 9.14
C LEU A 97 7.02 9.42 8.53
N GLU A 98 5.74 9.13 8.77
CA GLU A 98 4.60 9.94 8.35
C GLU A 98 3.35 9.58 9.15
N VAL A 99 2.40 10.51 9.24
CA VAL A 99 1.10 10.28 9.87
C VAL A 99 -0.04 10.70 8.94
N LEU A 100 -0.99 9.81 8.73
CA LEU A 100 -2.28 10.08 8.10
C LEU A 100 -3.38 10.10 9.16
N ILE A 101 -4.03 11.25 9.34
CA ILE A 101 -5.25 11.37 10.14
C ILE A 101 -6.45 11.01 9.25
N PHE A 102 -7.14 9.92 9.56
CA PHE A 102 -8.33 9.53 8.82
C PHE A 102 -9.53 10.38 9.24
N PRO A 103 -10.40 10.77 8.30
CA PRO A 103 -11.72 11.31 8.64
C PRO A 103 -12.48 10.33 9.55
N ALA A 104 -13.28 10.85 10.49
CA ALA A 104 -14.01 10.02 11.45
C ALA A 104 -14.87 8.92 10.79
N ALA A 105 -15.47 9.21 9.63
CA ALA A 105 -16.26 8.26 8.84
C ALA A 105 -15.46 7.07 8.30
N MET A 106 -14.13 7.14 8.33
CA MET A 106 -13.21 6.09 7.88
C MET A 106 -12.51 5.37 9.04
N LYS A 107 -12.94 5.62 10.28
CA LYS A 107 -12.38 4.93 11.46
C LYS A 107 -12.48 3.40 11.29
N GLY A 108 -11.40 2.70 11.61
CA GLY A 108 -11.28 1.24 11.45
C GLY A 108 -10.77 0.79 10.07
N THR A 109 -10.59 1.71 9.12
CA THR A 109 -10.10 1.36 7.77
C THR A 109 -8.74 0.67 7.83
N GLY A 110 -8.73 -0.64 7.51
CA GLY A 110 -7.52 -1.45 7.49
C GLY A 110 -6.78 -1.45 8.82
N GLU A 111 -7.50 -1.46 9.95
CA GLU A 111 -6.92 -1.51 11.29
C GLU A 111 -5.91 -2.66 11.44
N GLY A 112 -4.79 -2.37 12.10
CA GLY A 112 -3.69 -3.30 12.33
C GLY A 112 -2.32 -2.72 11.94
N SER A 113 -1.28 -3.52 12.14
CA SER A 113 0.10 -3.19 11.75
C SER A 113 0.60 -4.21 10.73
N ARG A 114 1.14 -3.72 9.62
CA ARG A 114 1.62 -4.54 8.49
C ARG A 114 2.89 -3.97 7.87
N PRO A 115 3.70 -4.76 7.16
CA PRO A 115 4.85 -4.25 6.41
C PRO A 115 4.46 -3.09 5.48
N TRP A 116 5.35 -2.13 5.37
CA TRP A 116 5.20 -0.95 4.53
C TRP A 116 6.45 -0.72 3.68
N ASP A 117 6.26 -0.09 2.53
CA ASP A 117 7.24 0.06 1.47
C ASP A 117 7.86 1.48 1.42
N LEU A 118 7.86 2.18 2.56
CA LEU A 118 8.41 3.54 2.67
C LEU A 118 9.92 3.51 2.96
N LYS A 119 10.36 2.62 3.86
CA LYS A 119 11.76 2.33 4.15
C LYS A 119 11.94 0.82 4.41
N PRO A 120 13.16 0.27 4.28
CA PRO A 120 13.44 -1.08 4.73
C PRO A 120 12.98 -1.27 6.18
N ASN A 121 12.29 -2.38 6.45
CA ASN A 121 11.69 -2.71 7.75
C ASN A 121 10.60 -1.76 8.26
N SER A 122 10.12 -0.81 7.45
CA SER A 122 9.02 0.06 7.86
C SER A 122 7.70 -0.71 7.97
N THR A 123 6.85 -0.29 8.90
CA THR A 123 5.48 -0.82 9.06
C THR A 123 4.48 0.31 8.95
N MET A 124 3.24 0.00 8.58
CA MET A 124 2.10 0.91 8.62
C MET A 124 1.14 0.41 9.69
N THR A 125 0.95 1.21 10.74
CA THR A 125 0.02 0.94 11.83
C THR A 125 -1.20 1.83 11.70
N ASN A 126 -2.35 1.23 11.36
CA ASN A 126 -3.65 1.90 11.36
C ASN A 126 -4.37 1.58 12.67
N ALA A 127 -4.63 2.56 13.53
CA ALA A 127 -5.13 2.32 14.87
C ALA A 127 -5.79 3.55 15.50
N THR A 128 -6.46 3.34 16.63
CA THR A 128 -7.03 4.43 17.43
C THR A 128 -5.98 5.01 18.37
N VAL A 129 -5.89 6.33 18.46
CA VAL A 129 -5.04 7.04 19.42
C VAL A 129 -5.65 6.91 20.82
N ALA A 130 -4.96 6.22 21.73
CA ALA A 130 -5.36 6.13 23.13
C ALA A 130 -4.83 7.32 23.95
N LYS A 131 -3.61 7.77 23.65
CA LYS A 131 -2.95 8.91 24.30
C LYS A 131 -2.14 9.70 23.28
N ALA A 132 -2.09 11.02 23.45
CA ALA A 132 -1.21 11.93 22.73
C ALA A 132 -0.56 12.88 23.74
N VAL A 133 0.76 12.94 23.74
CA VAL A 133 1.55 13.68 24.74
C VAL A 133 2.65 14.46 24.03
N LYS A 134 2.83 15.72 24.41
CA LYS A 134 4.00 16.51 24.02
C LYS A 134 5.19 16.14 24.91
N ALA A 135 6.30 15.74 24.30
CA ALA A 135 7.56 15.41 24.97
C ALA A 135 8.59 16.53 24.73
N ILE A 136 9.78 16.38 25.30
CA ILE A 136 10.89 17.33 25.15
C ILE A 136 11.43 17.31 23.71
N ASP A 137 11.51 16.11 23.09
CA ASP A 137 12.08 15.88 21.76
C ASP A 137 11.00 15.57 20.70
N GLY A 138 9.85 16.23 20.77
CA GLY A 138 8.73 16.06 19.84
C GLY A 138 7.47 15.56 20.54
N HIS A 139 6.69 14.71 19.86
CA HIS A 139 5.41 14.23 20.35
C HIS A 139 5.40 12.71 20.44
N THR A 140 4.64 12.16 21.37
CA THR A 140 4.47 10.71 21.50
C THR A 140 2.99 10.39 21.49
N ILE A 141 2.62 9.42 20.66
CA ILE A 141 1.28 8.86 20.64
C ILE A 141 1.30 7.39 21.02
N THR A 142 0.26 6.97 21.73
CA THR A 142 -0.01 5.56 22.04
C THR A 142 -1.18 5.13 21.18
N LEU A 143 -0.96 4.11 20.37
CA LEU A 143 -1.96 3.51 19.49
C LEU A 143 -2.49 2.20 20.08
N THR A 144 -3.79 1.98 19.96
CA THR A 144 -4.43 0.73 20.35
C THR A 144 -5.20 0.13 19.19
N TYR A 145 -5.00 -1.16 18.95
CA TYR A 145 -5.69 -1.93 17.90
C TYR A 145 -5.68 -3.41 18.28
N GLN A 146 -6.80 -4.13 18.09
CA GLN A 146 -6.85 -5.60 18.26
C GLN A 146 -6.27 -6.10 19.61
N GLY A 147 -6.49 -5.37 20.71
CA GLY A 147 -5.95 -5.70 22.04
C GLY A 147 -4.45 -5.46 22.22
N LYS A 148 -3.78 -4.87 21.23
CA LYS A 148 -2.36 -4.49 21.26
C LYS A 148 -2.21 -2.99 21.47
N GLU A 149 -1.06 -2.63 22.02
CA GLU A 149 -0.63 -1.25 22.18
C GLU A 149 0.69 -1.03 21.42
N LYS A 150 0.86 0.17 20.85
CA LYS A 150 2.10 0.58 20.20
C LYS A 150 2.37 2.05 20.46
N THR A 151 3.54 2.35 21.03
CA THR A 151 3.98 3.73 21.28
C THR A 151 4.89 4.19 20.16
N ILE A 152 4.57 5.37 19.60
CA ILE A 152 5.28 5.94 18.46
C ILE A 152 5.65 7.40 18.76
N SER A 153 6.92 7.75 18.59
CA SER A 153 7.40 9.14 18.61
C SER A 153 7.22 9.80 17.25
N ILE A 154 6.84 11.07 17.24
CA ILE A 154 6.64 11.93 16.07
C ILE A 154 7.56 13.12 16.24
N ALA A 155 8.61 13.19 15.40
CA ALA A 155 9.49 14.36 15.34
C ALA A 155 8.76 15.56 14.72
N ASP A 156 9.19 16.78 15.03
CA ASP A 156 8.50 18.01 14.59
C ASP A 156 8.49 18.19 13.06
N ASP A 157 9.43 17.58 12.34
CA ASP A 157 9.53 17.59 10.88
C ASP A 157 8.77 16.42 10.21
N THR A 158 8.14 15.55 11.00
CA THR A 158 7.37 14.41 10.47
C THR A 158 6.20 14.94 9.64
N PRO A 159 6.04 14.50 8.37
CA PRO A 159 4.90 14.91 7.56
C PRO A 159 3.60 14.35 8.15
N ILE A 160 2.66 15.24 8.43
CA ILE A 160 1.32 14.92 8.91
C ILE A 160 0.30 15.41 7.90
N VAL A 161 -0.60 14.52 7.51
CA VAL A 161 -1.58 14.76 6.47
C VAL A 161 -2.96 14.25 6.85
N THR A 162 -3.98 14.78 6.19
CA THR A 162 -5.35 14.24 6.26
C THR A 162 -5.99 14.20 4.88
N ILE A 163 -7.01 13.37 4.74
CA ILE A 163 -7.77 13.22 3.49
C ILE A 163 -8.61 14.47 3.26
N ALA A 164 -8.61 14.94 2.01
CA ALA A 164 -9.41 16.05 1.55
C ALA A 164 -10.17 15.67 0.27
N PRO A 165 -11.27 16.38 -0.06
CA PRO A 165 -11.87 16.29 -1.38
C PRO A 165 -10.86 16.68 -2.47
N ALA A 166 -10.85 15.93 -3.58
CA ALA A 166 -10.15 16.28 -4.81
C ALA A 166 -10.90 15.67 -6.01
N GLY A 167 -10.61 16.17 -7.20
CA GLY A 167 -11.17 15.69 -8.45
C GLY A 167 -10.12 15.61 -9.55
N LYS A 168 -10.55 15.18 -10.74
CA LYS A 168 -9.66 15.00 -11.89
C LYS A 168 -8.89 16.29 -12.26
N LYS A 169 -9.50 17.46 -12.03
CA LYS A 169 -8.88 18.77 -12.26
C LYS A 169 -7.63 19.02 -11.41
N ASP A 170 -7.46 18.30 -10.32
CA ASP A 170 -6.31 18.45 -9.41
C ASP A 170 -5.14 17.53 -9.83
N LEU A 171 -5.35 16.65 -10.82
CA LEU A 171 -4.31 15.80 -11.40
C LEU A 171 -3.58 16.51 -12.54
N ILE A 172 -2.82 17.54 -12.18
CA ILE A 172 -2.00 18.32 -13.11
C ILE A 172 -0.55 17.83 -13.10
N ALA A 173 0.17 18.12 -14.19
CA ALA A 173 1.61 17.85 -14.26
C ALA A 173 2.35 18.47 -13.05
N GLY A 174 3.30 17.73 -12.48
CA GLY A 174 4.05 18.09 -11.28
C GLY A 174 3.36 17.79 -9.95
N ALA A 175 2.04 17.54 -9.92
CA ALA A 175 1.35 17.17 -8.68
C ALA A 175 1.88 15.84 -8.14
N ARG A 176 2.07 15.76 -6.81
CA ARG A 176 2.56 14.54 -6.16
C ARG A 176 1.42 13.58 -5.88
N VAL A 177 1.62 12.31 -6.20
CA VAL A 177 0.59 11.27 -6.06
C VAL A 177 1.14 10.01 -5.39
N ILE A 178 0.22 9.31 -4.72
CA ILE A 178 0.33 7.88 -4.42
C ILE A 178 -0.83 7.15 -5.11
N VAL A 179 -0.48 6.16 -5.93
CA VAL A 179 -1.42 5.32 -6.67
C VAL A 179 -1.33 3.91 -6.13
N MET A 180 -2.43 3.38 -5.62
CA MET A 180 -2.55 1.96 -5.26
C MET A 180 -2.98 1.21 -6.52
N GLY A 181 -2.02 0.55 -7.15
CA GLY A 181 -2.20 -0.18 -8.39
C GLY A 181 -2.03 -1.69 -8.23
N GLU A 182 -2.38 -2.38 -9.30
CA GLU A 182 -2.24 -3.82 -9.49
C GLU A 182 -1.33 -4.04 -10.69
N LYS A 183 -0.14 -4.61 -10.46
CA LYS A 183 0.83 -4.93 -11.51
C LYS A 183 0.55 -6.32 -12.07
N ALA A 184 0.33 -6.39 -13.38
CA ALA A 184 0.20 -7.64 -14.12
C ALA A 184 1.57 -8.23 -14.47
N ALA A 185 1.58 -9.49 -14.90
CA ALA A 185 2.81 -10.22 -15.25
C ALA A 185 3.59 -9.59 -16.41
N ASP A 186 2.90 -8.87 -17.30
CA ASP A 186 3.50 -8.10 -18.40
C ASP A 186 4.11 -6.76 -17.94
N GLY A 187 4.04 -6.46 -16.64
CA GLY A 187 4.56 -5.24 -16.03
C GLY A 187 3.62 -4.05 -16.10
N THR A 188 2.46 -4.17 -16.73
CA THR A 188 1.46 -3.10 -16.78
C THR A 188 0.84 -2.89 -15.39
N VAL A 189 0.58 -1.63 -15.04
CA VAL A 189 -0.06 -1.26 -13.77
C VAL A 189 -1.43 -0.71 -14.06
N SER A 190 -2.44 -1.20 -13.36
CA SER A 190 -3.79 -0.65 -13.39
C SER A 190 -4.22 -0.14 -12.02
N ALA A 191 -5.07 0.89 -11.96
CA ALA A 191 -5.51 1.44 -10.68
C ALA A 191 -6.98 1.89 -10.71
N THR A 192 -7.63 1.80 -9.56
CA THR A 192 -9.00 2.30 -9.32
C THR A 192 -9.03 3.59 -8.52
N ASN A 193 -7.90 3.99 -7.91
CA ASN A 193 -7.83 5.15 -7.04
C ASN A 193 -6.49 5.88 -7.21
N VAL A 194 -6.56 7.20 -7.33
CA VAL A 194 -5.39 8.10 -7.32
C VAL A 194 -5.53 9.03 -6.12
N THR A 195 -4.53 9.05 -5.25
CA THR A 195 -4.46 10.02 -4.15
C THR A 195 -3.46 11.09 -4.51
N VAL A 196 -3.90 12.35 -4.55
CA VAL A 196 -3.10 13.51 -4.95
C VAL A 196 -2.89 14.47 -3.80
N GLY A 197 -1.68 14.99 -3.67
CA GLY A 197 -1.37 16.10 -2.79
C GLY A 197 -1.99 17.39 -3.32
N THR A 198 -2.82 18.03 -2.51
CA THR A 198 -3.46 19.31 -2.82
C THR A 198 -2.80 20.44 -2.03
N ASN A 199 -2.78 21.66 -2.58
CA ASN A 199 -2.24 22.86 -1.91
C ASN A 199 -0.79 22.69 -1.42
N GLY A 200 0.06 22.03 -2.21
CA GLY A 200 1.47 21.79 -1.86
C GLY A 200 1.67 20.75 -0.76
N ALA A 201 0.63 20.01 -0.35
CA ALA A 201 0.81 18.79 0.41
C ALA A 201 1.50 17.75 -0.46
N ILE A 202 2.45 17.04 0.13
CA ILE A 202 3.13 15.92 -0.52
C ILE A 202 2.55 14.68 0.15
N PRO A 203 1.85 13.80 -0.59
CA PRO A 203 1.47 12.50 -0.05
C PRO A 203 2.73 11.79 0.43
N PRO A 204 2.63 10.90 1.43
CA PRO A 204 3.62 9.86 1.67
C PRO A 204 4.44 9.40 0.45
N MET A 205 5.73 9.76 0.37
CA MET A 205 6.63 9.49 -0.77
C MET A 205 7.69 8.45 -0.45
#